data_AF-A0A145WQA9-F1
#
_entry.id   AF-A0A145WQA9-F1
#
_cell.length_a   1.000
_cell.length_b   1.000
_cell.length_c   1.000
_cell.angle_alpha   90.00
_cell.angle_beta   90.00
_cell.angle_gamma   90.00
#
_symmetry.space_group_name_H-M   'P 1'
#
loop_
_entity.id
_entity.type
_entity.pdbx_description
1 polymer ?
#
loop_
_entity_poly.entity_id
_entity_poly.type
_entity_poly.pdbx_seq_one_letter_code
_entity_poly.pdbx_strand_id
1 'polypeptide(L)'
;MKKINHLNSQGFTLIELMIVVVIMAILAAIAIPSYQAYIRKNLESTAMQQIQTIASELERHKARNFNYLGFATLPDPVVLPKGSTGAEIKFKLKVYDGDTPSKSLTDTGAAGQTWVIQALSQDAKLHSFLISSTGNRCKKLGTSISLDCRGAEIW
;
A
#
# COMPACT_ATOMS: atom_id res chain seq x y z
N MET A 1 44.58 56.36 -12.72
CA MET A 1 44.90 55.53 -11.53
C MET A 1 43.59 55.01 -10.96
N LYS A 2 43.29 53.70 -11.11
CA LYS A 2 41.97 53.12 -10.80
C LYS A 2 42.09 52.31 -9.50
N LYS A 3 41.49 52.78 -8.39
CA LYS A 3 41.41 52.04 -7.14
C LYS A 3 40.50 50.82 -7.36
N ILE A 4 41.05 49.62 -7.25
CA ILE A 4 40.30 48.36 -7.24
C ILE A 4 39.89 48.13 -5.79
N ASN A 5 38.60 48.27 -5.49
CA ASN A 5 38.06 47.92 -4.17
C ASN A 5 38.05 46.39 -4.05
N HIS A 6 38.91 45.83 -3.19
CA HIS A 6 38.82 44.44 -2.79
C HIS A 6 37.51 44.24 -2.01
N LEU A 7 36.53 43.60 -2.65
CA LEU A 7 35.37 43.06 -1.95
C LEU A 7 35.88 41.90 -1.07
N ASN A 8 35.87 42.08 0.25
CA ASN A 8 36.25 41.05 1.20
C ASN A 8 35.31 39.84 1.03
N SER A 9 35.82 38.76 0.45
CA SER A 9 35.11 37.48 0.43
C SER A 9 35.19 36.86 1.83
N GLN A 10 34.14 37.04 2.64
CA GLN A 10 34.01 36.35 3.92
C GLN A 10 33.71 34.87 3.64
N GLY A 11 34.65 33.99 3.97
CA GLY A 11 34.48 32.54 3.90
C GLY A 11 33.82 31.98 5.16
N PHE A 12 33.14 30.83 5.01
CA PHE A 12 32.63 30.06 6.15
C PHE A 12 33.78 29.49 7.00
N THR A 13 33.61 29.49 8.31
CA THR A 13 34.57 28.84 9.22
C THR A 13 34.27 27.34 9.35
N LEU A 14 35.32 26.56 9.66
CA LEU A 14 35.17 25.12 9.89
C LEU A 14 34.26 24.83 11.11
N ILE A 15 34.30 25.70 12.13
CA ILE A 15 33.47 25.55 13.32
C ILE A 15 31.98 25.81 13.04
N GLU A 16 31.64 26.80 12.20
CA GLU A 16 30.25 27.03 11.78
C GLU A 16 29.68 25.82 11.05
N LEU A 17 30.48 25.22 10.16
CA LEU A 17 30.07 24.00 9.47
C LEU A 17 29.84 22.84 10.44
N MET A 18 30.71 22.64 11.44
CA MET A 18 30.54 21.57 12.44
C MET A 18 29.24 21.72 13.24
N ILE A 19 28.89 22.94 13.65
CA ILE A 19 27.64 23.20 14.37
C ILE A 19 26.43 22.87 13.48
N VAL A 20 26.45 23.30 12.22
CA VAL A 20 25.37 23.01 11.27
C VAL A 20 25.18 21.50 11.07
N VAL A 21 26.27 20.74 10.92
CA VAL A 21 26.22 19.27 10.77
C VAL A 21 25.63 18.61 12.01
N VAL A 22 26.00 19.07 13.21
CA VAL A 22 25.46 18.54 14.47
C VAL A 22 23.94 18.77 14.56
N ILE A 23 23.47 19.98 14.24
CA ILE A 23 22.03 20.29 14.24
C ILE A 23 21.30 19.42 13.21
N MET A 24 21.84 19.28 11.99
CA MET A 24 21.27 18.44 10.94
C MET A 24 21.20 16.96 11.35
N ALA A 25 22.20 16.45 12.07
CA ALA A 25 22.20 15.07 12.55
C ALA A 25 21.06 14.82 13.55
N ILE A 26 20.82 15.75 14.48
CA ILE A 26 19.72 15.67 15.46
C ILE A 26 18.37 15.68 14.75
N LEU A 27 18.18 16.58 13.77
CA LEU A 27 16.93 16.66 13.00
C LEU A 27 16.69 15.39 12.19
N ALA A 28 17.72 14.87 11.52
CA ALA A 28 17.62 13.66 10.70
C ALA A 28 17.21 12.43 11.52
N ALA A 29 17.70 12.30 12.76
CA ALA A 29 17.38 11.18 13.64
C ALA A 29 15.88 11.05 13.93
N ILE A 30 15.14 12.17 13.99
CA ILE A 30 13.69 12.20 14.22
C ILE A 30 12.92 12.19 12.89
N ALA A 31 13.40 12.95 11.91
CA ALA A 31 12.70 13.14 10.65
C ALA A 31 12.61 11.85 9.82
N ILE A 32 13.69 11.07 9.75
CA ILE A 32 13.75 9.85 8.93
C ILE A 32 12.70 8.80 9.35
N PRO A 33 12.66 8.33 10.63
CA PRO A 33 11.66 7.32 11.03
C PRO A 33 10.23 7.84 10.92
N SER A 34 10.01 9.12 11.21
CA SER A 34 8.70 9.78 11.07
C SER A 34 8.22 9.79 9.61
N TYR A 35 9.10 10.19 8.69
CA TYR A 35 8.79 10.20 7.26
C TYR A 35 8.52 8.78 6.73
N GLN A 36 9.30 7.79 7.15
CA GLN A 36 9.05 6.40 6.78
C GLN A 36 7.68 5.89 7.28
N ALA A 37 7.27 6.26 8.49
CA ALA A 37 5.95 5.91 9.02
C ALA A 37 4.82 6.56 8.22
N TYR A 38 4.99 7.84 7.84
CA TYR A 38 4.05 8.56 7.00
C TYR A 38 3.86 7.88 5.63
N ILE A 39 4.96 7.53 4.96
CA ILE A 39 4.91 6.82 3.68
C ILE A 39 4.20 5.47 3.80
N ARG A 40 4.47 4.69 4.85
CA ARG A 40 3.78 3.42 5.08
C ARG A 40 2.27 3.60 5.23
N LYS A 41 1.84 4.59 6.02
CA LYS A 41 0.42 4.92 6.19
C LYS A 41 -0.24 5.34 4.87
N ASN A 42 0.44 6.12 4.04
CA ASN A 42 -0.08 6.50 2.72
C ASN A 42 -0.23 5.30 1.78
N LEU A 43 0.74 4.39 1.79
CA LEU A 43 0.68 3.16 0.99
C LEU A 43 -0.49 2.27 1.42
N GLU A 44 -0.68 2.09 2.73
CA GLU A 44 -1.83 1.35 3.29
C GLU A 44 -3.17 2.02 2.93
N SER A 45 -3.27 3.35 3.03
CA SER A 45 -4.45 4.10 2.61
C SER A 45 -4.75 3.92 1.12
N THR A 46 -3.71 3.87 0.28
CA THR A 46 -3.86 3.66 -1.17
C THR A 46 -4.36 2.24 -1.46
N ALA A 47 -3.85 1.23 -0.74
CA ALA A 47 -4.35 -0.13 -0.84
C ALA A 47 -5.83 -0.23 -0.44
N MET A 48 -6.22 0.43 0.65
CA MET A 48 -7.62 0.50 1.08
C MET A 48 -8.51 1.18 0.06
N GLN A 49 -8.05 2.28 -0.55
CA GLN A 49 -8.78 2.95 -1.61
C GLN A 49 -9.02 2.03 -2.80
N GLN A 50 -7.98 1.31 -3.24
CA GLN A 50 -8.11 0.36 -4.35
C GLN A 50 -9.06 -0.80 -4.02
N ILE A 51 -9.02 -1.29 -2.78
CA ILE A 51 -9.98 -2.29 -2.28
C ILE A 51 -11.41 -1.77 -2.44
N GLN A 52 -11.70 -0.53 -2.03
CA GLN A 52 -13.04 0.06 -2.17
C GLN A 52 -13.46 0.22 -3.64
N THR A 53 -12.51 0.56 -4.51
CA THR A 53 -12.76 0.62 -5.96
C THR A 53 -13.16 -0.76 -6.50
N ILE A 54 -12.41 -1.81 -6.18
CA ILE A 54 -12.71 -3.19 -6.62
C ILE A 54 -14.06 -3.64 -6.05
N ALA A 55 -14.35 -3.35 -4.78
CA ALA A 55 -15.65 -3.66 -4.18
C ALA A 55 -16.81 -2.98 -4.92
N SER A 56 -16.67 -1.70 -5.30
CA SER A 56 -17.67 -1.01 -6.11
C SER A 56 -17.84 -1.65 -7.50
N GLU A 57 -16.75 -2.09 -8.14
CA GLU A 57 -16.79 -2.77 -9.44
C GLU A 57 -17.49 -4.13 -9.35
N LEU A 58 -17.24 -4.89 -8.27
CA LEU A 58 -17.94 -6.14 -7.95
C LEU A 58 -19.45 -5.91 -7.83
N GLU A 59 -19.88 -4.89 -7.08
CA GLU A 59 -21.31 -4.59 -6.94
C GLU A 59 -21.95 -4.17 -8.27
N ARG A 60 -21.24 -3.41 -9.10
CA ARG A 60 -21.70 -3.09 -10.46
C ARG A 60 -21.80 -4.34 -11.34
N HIS A 61 -20.89 -5.29 -11.19
CA HIS A 61 -20.91 -6.55 -11.92
C HIS A 61 -22.12 -7.40 -11.50
N LYS A 62 -22.36 -7.55 -10.20
CA LYS A 62 -23.55 -8.24 -9.69
C LYS A 62 -24.85 -7.60 -10.14
N ALA A 63 -24.92 -6.27 -10.17
CA ALA A 63 -26.11 -5.58 -10.64
C ALA A 63 -26.47 -5.92 -12.10
N ARG A 64 -25.49 -6.28 -12.94
CA ARG A 64 -25.70 -6.66 -14.35
C ARG A 64 -25.92 -8.17 -14.55
N ASN A 65 -25.24 -8.99 -13.74
CA ASN A 65 -25.15 -10.44 -13.95
C ASN A 65 -25.90 -11.26 -12.90
N PHE A 66 -26.47 -10.62 -11.88
CA PHE A 66 -27.12 -11.23 -10.70
C PHE A 66 -26.21 -12.09 -9.80
N ASN A 67 -24.93 -12.21 -10.14
CA ASN A 67 -23.89 -12.88 -9.34
C ASN A 67 -22.52 -12.25 -9.61
N TYR A 68 -21.49 -12.68 -8.88
CA TYR A 68 -20.12 -12.22 -9.06
C TYR A 68 -19.26 -13.11 -9.99
N LEU A 69 -19.82 -14.20 -10.54
CA LEU A 69 -19.06 -15.10 -11.42
C LEU A 69 -18.56 -14.38 -12.66
N GLY A 70 -17.36 -14.76 -13.10
CA GLY A 70 -16.68 -14.17 -14.25
C GLY A 70 -16.14 -12.76 -14.01
N PHE A 71 -16.28 -12.21 -12.79
CA PHE A 71 -15.59 -10.97 -12.45
C PHE A 71 -14.08 -11.20 -12.40
N ALA A 72 -13.34 -10.36 -13.12
CA ALA A 72 -11.88 -10.32 -13.07
C ALA A 72 -11.43 -8.87 -12.94
N THR A 73 -10.41 -8.65 -12.10
CA THR A 73 -9.67 -7.39 -12.13
C THR A 73 -8.68 -7.41 -13.30
N LEU A 74 -8.47 -6.28 -13.97
CA LEU A 74 -7.47 -6.17 -15.03
C LEU A 74 -6.52 -5.00 -14.70
N PRO A 75 -5.22 -5.26 -14.45
CA PRO A 75 -4.56 -6.58 -14.38
C PRO A 75 -4.99 -7.41 -13.16
N ASP A 76 -4.78 -8.74 -13.22
CA ASP A 76 -4.91 -9.68 -12.07
C ASP A 76 -3.55 -10.38 -11.83
N PRO A 77 -2.91 -10.21 -10.66
CA PRO A 77 -3.34 -9.36 -9.54
C PRO A 77 -3.24 -7.86 -9.88
N VAL A 78 -4.07 -7.05 -9.24
CA VAL A 78 -3.88 -5.60 -9.25
C VAL A 78 -2.65 -5.28 -8.41
N VAL A 79 -1.71 -4.53 -8.97
CA VAL A 79 -0.47 -4.15 -8.29
C VAL A 79 -0.51 -2.68 -7.89
N LEU A 80 0.00 -2.38 -6.70
CA LEU A 80 0.21 -1.00 -6.23
C LEU A 80 1.68 -0.78 -5.81
N PRO A 81 2.27 0.39 -6.10
CA PRO A 81 1.72 1.47 -6.95
C PRO A 81 1.43 1.01 -8.38
N LYS A 82 0.49 1.69 -9.05
CA LYS A 82 0.05 1.29 -10.40
C LYS A 82 1.23 1.40 -11.38
N GLY A 83 1.46 0.35 -12.17
CA GLY A 83 2.55 0.29 -13.13
C GLY A 83 3.90 -0.15 -12.56
N SER A 84 4.00 -0.38 -11.25
CA SER A 84 5.20 -0.91 -10.61
C SER A 84 5.50 -2.35 -11.05
N THR A 85 6.79 -2.68 -11.14
CA THR A 85 7.27 -4.02 -11.48
C THR A 85 8.30 -4.51 -10.45
N GLY A 86 8.48 -5.83 -10.35
CA GLY A 86 9.48 -6.42 -9.46
C GLY A 86 9.36 -5.96 -7.99
N ALA A 87 10.46 -5.47 -7.43
CA ALA A 87 10.57 -5.05 -6.02
C ALA A 87 9.87 -3.73 -5.68
N GLU A 88 9.41 -2.98 -6.69
CA GLU A 88 8.67 -1.74 -6.49
C GLU A 88 7.23 -2.00 -6.06
N ILE A 89 6.69 -3.18 -6.39
CA ILE A 89 5.34 -3.58 -6.00
C ILE A 89 5.27 -3.63 -4.47
N LYS A 90 4.36 -2.87 -3.88
CA LYS A 90 4.09 -2.83 -2.43
C LYS A 90 2.86 -3.63 -2.05
N PHE A 91 1.87 -3.70 -2.92
CA PHE A 91 0.69 -4.54 -2.72
C PHE A 91 0.33 -5.33 -3.98
N LYS A 92 -0.16 -6.55 -3.76
CA LYS A 92 -0.85 -7.37 -4.75
C LYS A 92 -2.25 -7.64 -4.24
N LEU A 93 -3.25 -7.20 -4.99
CA LEU A 93 -4.66 -7.39 -4.67
C LEU A 93 -5.25 -8.45 -5.57
N LYS A 94 -5.97 -9.39 -4.97
CA LYS A 94 -6.70 -10.45 -5.66
C LYS A 94 -8.11 -10.58 -5.10
N VAL A 95 -9.02 -11.00 -5.96
CA VAL A 95 -10.39 -11.31 -5.59
C VAL A 95 -10.58 -12.82 -5.64
N TYR A 96 -11.21 -13.35 -4.59
CA TYR A 96 -11.57 -14.75 -4.46
C TYR A 96 -13.06 -14.88 -4.26
N ASP A 97 -13.58 -16.06 -4.57
CA ASP A 97 -14.92 -16.48 -4.20
C ASP A 97 -15.04 -16.58 -2.67
N GLY A 98 -16.06 -15.97 -2.08
CA GLY A 98 -16.17 -15.92 -0.62
C GLY A 98 -16.61 -17.23 0.03
N ASP A 99 -17.30 -18.08 -0.72
CA ASP A 99 -17.76 -19.40 -0.27
C ASP A 99 -16.67 -20.47 -0.46
N THR A 100 -15.86 -20.32 -1.51
CA THR A 100 -14.70 -21.16 -1.82
C THR A 100 -13.42 -20.33 -1.98
N PRO A 101 -12.85 -19.79 -0.87
CA PRO A 101 -11.78 -18.80 -0.90
C PRO A 101 -10.44 -19.25 -1.51
N SER A 102 -10.30 -20.50 -1.95
CA SER A 102 -9.17 -20.96 -2.76
C SER A 102 -9.30 -20.65 -4.25
N LYS A 103 -10.45 -20.17 -4.72
CA LYS A 103 -10.77 -19.94 -6.13
C LYS A 103 -10.99 -18.47 -6.44
N SER A 104 -10.57 -18.05 -7.63
CA SER A 104 -11.02 -16.80 -8.23
C SER A 104 -12.47 -16.91 -8.70
N LEU A 105 -13.16 -15.78 -8.83
CA LEU A 105 -14.53 -15.72 -9.36
C LEU A 105 -14.63 -16.13 -10.84
N THR A 106 -13.50 -16.24 -11.54
CA THR A 106 -13.40 -16.77 -12.90
C THR A 106 -13.20 -18.29 -12.97
N ASP A 107 -12.84 -18.92 -11.85
CA ASP A 107 -12.47 -20.33 -11.84
C ASP A 107 -13.70 -21.23 -11.94
N THR A 108 -13.54 -22.40 -12.56
CA THR A 108 -14.60 -23.38 -12.65
C THR A 108 -15.01 -23.86 -11.26
N GLY A 109 -16.32 -23.80 -10.98
CA GLY A 109 -16.89 -24.19 -9.70
C GLY A 109 -16.62 -23.21 -8.56
N ALA A 110 -16.36 -21.94 -8.84
CA ALA A 110 -16.67 -20.86 -7.91
C ALA A 110 -18.20 -20.74 -7.74
N ALA A 111 -18.67 -20.30 -6.57
CA ALA A 111 -20.10 -20.12 -6.31
C ALA A 111 -20.60 -18.77 -6.85
N GLY A 112 -19.78 -17.73 -6.72
CA GLY A 112 -20.00 -16.36 -7.12
C GLY A 112 -21.14 -15.65 -6.37
N GLN A 113 -21.52 -16.16 -5.20
CA GLN A 113 -22.56 -15.54 -4.36
C GLN A 113 -21.96 -14.49 -3.43
N THR A 114 -20.75 -14.74 -2.95
CA THR A 114 -19.98 -13.85 -2.09
C THR A 114 -18.57 -13.67 -2.64
N TRP A 115 -17.87 -12.65 -2.16
CA TRP A 115 -16.50 -12.36 -2.58
C TRP A 115 -15.61 -12.01 -1.39
N VAL A 116 -14.31 -12.23 -1.57
CA VAL A 116 -13.25 -11.84 -0.66
C VAL A 116 -12.17 -11.12 -1.45
N ILE A 117 -11.84 -9.89 -1.05
CA ILE A 117 -10.70 -9.14 -1.59
C ILE A 117 -9.55 -9.27 -0.61
N GLN A 118 -8.41 -9.77 -1.09
CA GLN A 118 -7.18 -9.88 -0.32
C GLN A 118 -6.14 -8.94 -0.92
N ALA A 119 -5.57 -8.05 -0.10
CA ALA A 119 -4.42 -7.22 -0.45
C ALA A 119 -3.21 -7.68 0.33
N LEU A 120 -2.29 -8.38 -0.34
CA LEU A 120 -1.04 -8.83 0.24
C LEU A 120 0.03 -7.77 0.10
N SER A 121 0.59 -7.33 1.23
CA SER A 121 1.80 -6.52 1.24
C SER A 121 3.00 -7.30 0.69
N GLN A 122 3.93 -6.61 0.06
CA GLN A 122 5.26 -7.14 -0.29
C GLN A 122 6.37 -6.63 0.65
N ASP A 123 6.02 -5.85 1.67
CA ASP A 123 6.92 -5.37 2.72
C ASP A 123 6.45 -5.89 4.09
N ALA A 124 7.37 -6.45 4.88
CA ALA A 124 7.09 -6.96 6.22
C ALA A 124 6.63 -5.86 7.21
N LYS A 125 6.93 -4.58 6.91
CA LYS A 125 6.59 -3.43 7.75
C LYS A 125 5.22 -2.82 7.42
N LEU A 126 4.53 -3.32 6.41
CA LEU A 126 3.18 -2.90 6.01
C LEU A 126 2.16 -3.95 6.41
N HIS A 127 0.92 -3.55 6.64
CA HIS A 127 -0.18 -4.48 6.87
C HIS A 127 -0.72 -5.04 5.55
N SER A 128 -0.94 -6.35 5.51
CA SER A 128 -1.83 -7.00 4.55
C SER A 128 -3.28 -6.85 5.02
N PHE A 129 -4.21 -6.79 4.08
CA PHE A 129 -5.63 -6.53 4.35
C PHE A 129 -6.52 -7.57 3.71
N LEU A 130 -7.67 -7.79 4.31
CA LEU A 130 -8.75 -8.56 3.74
C LEU A 130 -10.08 -7.93 4.06
N ILE A 131 -10.95 -7.87 3.05
CA ILE A 131 -12.36 -7.57 3.24
C ILE A 131 -13.22 -8.57 2.48
N SER A 132 -14.44 -8.84 2.96
CA SER A 132 -15.41 -9.69 2.28
C SER A 132 -16.77 -9.00 2.12
N SER A 133 -17.58 -9.51 1.19
CA SER A 133 -18.98 -9.11 1.05
C SER A 133 -19.83 -9.49 2.27
N THR A 134 -19.36 -10.40 3.11
CA THR A 134 -20.01 -10.88 4.33
C THR A 134 -19.67 -10.05 5.57
N GLY A 135 -18.82 -9.03 5.44
CA GLY A 135 -18.51 -8.08 6.51
C GLY A 135 -17.22 -8.37 7.26
N ASN A 136 -16.46 -9.41 6.90
CA ASN A 136 -15.12 -9.60 7.46
C ASN A 136 -14.22 -8.44 7.00
N ARG A 137 -13.56 -7.79 7.95
CA ARG A 137 -12.57 -6.73 7.70
C ARG A 137 -11.42 -6.95 8.65
N CYS A 138 -10.28 -7.34 8.11
CA CYS A 138 -9.13 -7.67 8.94
C CYS A 138 -7.82 -7.19 8.31
N LYS A 139 -6.82 -7.02 9.18
CA LYS A 139 -5.48 -6.59 8.82
C LYS A 139 -4.45 -7.41 9.60
N LYS A 140 -3.29 -7.65 8.98
CA LYS A 140 -2.18 -8.35 9.61
C LYS A 140 -0.86 -7.75 9.16
N LEU A 141 0.01 -7.42 10.10
CA LEU A 141 1.34 -6.92 9.77
C LEU A 141 2.14 -8.02 9.04
N GLY A 142 2.73 -7.66 7.91
CA GLY A 142 3.54 -8.57 7.10
C GLY A 142 2.93 -8.89 5.74
N THR A 143 3.52 -9.87 5.06
CA THR A 143 3.25 -10.19 3.65
C THR A 143 2.23 -11.31 3.43
N SER A 144 1.55 -11.74 4.50
CA SER A 144 0.51 -12.78 4.43
C SER A 144 -0.67 -12.43 5.32
N ILE A 145 -1.85 -12.83 4.87
CA ILE A 145 -3.10 -12.85 5.64
C ILE A 145 -3.94 -14.02 5.15
N SER A 146 -4.57 -14.76 6.05
CA SER A 146 -5.45 -15.86 5.64
C SER A 146 -6.75 -15.31 5.09
N LEU A 147 -7.43 -16.10 4.25
CA LEU A 147 -8.66 -15.68 3.57
C LEU A 147 -9.92 -15.68 4.48
N ASP A 148 -9.76 -16.18 5.71
CA ASP A 148 -10.78 -16.31 6.74
C ASP A 148 -10.50 -15.39 7.96
N CYS A 149 -9.58 -14.44 7.84
CA CYS A 149 -9.12 -13.55 8.93
C CYS A 149 -8.46 -14.24 10.13
N ARG A 150 -8.16 -15.53 10.07
CA ARG A 150 -7.48 -16.25 11.15
C ARG A 150 -6.10 -15.67 11.48
N GLY A 151 -5.92 -15.26 12.73
CA GLY A 151 -4.67 -14.68 13.22
C GLY A 151 -4.40 -13.25 12.69
N ALA A 152 -5.45 -12.55 12.26
CA ALA A 152 -5.43 -11.14 11.89
C ALA A 152 -6.26 -10.31 12.90
N GLU A 153 -5.96 -9.01 12.99
CA GLU A 153 -6.73 -8.04 13.78
C GLU A 153 -7.97 -7.61 12.99
N ILE A 154 -9.13 -7.60 13.63
CA ILE A 154 -10.41 -7.12 13.05
C ILE A 154 -10.53 -5.61 13.28
N TRP A 155 -11.09 -4.87 12.32
CA TRP A 155 -11.25 -3.41 12.40
C TRP A 155 -12.52 -2.91 11.72
#